data_AF-A0A7C3GIZ4-F1
#
_entry.id   AF-A0A7C3GIZ4-F1
#
_cell.length_a   1.000
_cell.length_b   1.000
_cell.length_c   1.000
_cell.angle_alpha   90.00
_cell.angle_beta   90.00
_cell.angle_gamma   90.00
#
_symmetry.space_group_name_H-M   'P 1'
#
loop_
_entity.id
_entity.type
_entity.pdbx_description
1 polymer ?
#
loop_
_entity_poly.entity_id
_entity_poly.type
_entity_poly.pdbx_seq_one_letter_code
_entity_poly.pdbx_strand_id
1 'polypeptide(L)'
;MKNLMIKSILPVVLFLSTTAFVSPVIESNLQKDGVPDVCDASNNTFQDGEKLVYKLYYNWGYLWLSAGELTLTVKDLGEQYYISAQGSTYSSY
;
A
#
# COMPACT_ATOMS: atom_id res chain seq x y z
N MET A 1 3.19 -17.19 50.59
CA MET A 1 2.88 -15.81 50.18
C MET A 1 2.80 -15.60 48.65
N LYS A 2 3.56 -16.34 47.82
CA LYS A 2 3.53 -16.18 46.35
C LYS A 2 2.19 -16.57 45.68
N ASN A 3 1.52 -17.62 46.16
CA ASN A 3 0.24 -18.09 45.60
C ASN A 3 -0.98 -17.21 45.94
N LEU A 4 -0.81 -16.26 46.86
CA LEU A 4 -1.86 -15.31 47.24
C LEU A 4 -1.87 -14.09 46.32
N MET A 5 -0.69 -13.67 45.81
CA MET A 5 -0.60 -12.58 44.84
C MET A 5 -1.16 -12.99 43.47
N ILE A 6 -0.90 -14.20 42.98
CA ILE A 6 -1.42 -14.66 41.67
C ILE A 6 -2.94 -14.74 41.63
N LYS A 7 -3.59 -15.16 42.73
CA LYS A 7 -5.06 -15.23 42.81
C LYS A 7 -5.74 -13.86 42.94
N SER A 8 -5.00 -12.85 43.41
CA SER A 8 -5.50 -11.46 43.53
C SER A 8 -5.42 -10.70 42.19
N ILE A 9 -4.48 -11.07 41.31
CA ILE A 9 -4.27 -10.40 40.02
C ILE A 9 -5.16 -10.99 38.91
N LEU A 10 -5.56 -12.25 39.03
CA LEU A 10 -6.39 -12.96 38.06
C LEU A 10 -7.77 -12.32 37.78
N PRO A 11 -8.54 -11.82 38.78
CA PRO A 11 -9.81 -11.15 38.49
C PRO A 11 -9.63 -9.73 37.92
N VAL A 12 -8.51 -9.06 38.21
CA VAL A 12 -8.21 -7.70 37.72
C VAL A 12 -7.88 -7.72 36.22
N VAL A 13 -7.16 -8.74 35.75
CA VAL A 13 -6.86 -8.92 34.32
C VAL A 13 -8.12 -9.34 33.54
N LEU A 14 -9.05 -10.06 34.16
CA LEU A 14 -10.30 -10.49 33.52
C LEU A 14 -11.31 -9.34 33.35
N PHE A 15 -11.32 -8.35 34.25
CA PHE A 15 -12.19 -7.17 34.13
C PHE A 15 -11.64 -6.10 33.18
N LEU A 16 -10.34 -6.09 32.87
CA LEU A 16 -9.74 -5.13 31.93
C LEU A 16 -9.96 -5.48 30.45
N SER A 17 -10.45 -6.69 30.13
CA SER A 17 -10.65 -7.11 28.74
C SER A 17 -12.03 -6.77 28.15
N THR A 18 -13.01 -6.36 28.97
CA THR A 18 -14.40 -6.21 28.50
C THR A 18 -14.79 -4.79 28.06
N THR A 19 -13.91 -3.78 28.15
CA THR A 19 -14.26 -2.40 27.77
C THR A 19 -13.74 -1.97 26.38
N ALA A 20 -13.11 -2.87 25.61
CA ALA A 20 -12.45 -2.48 24.35
C ALA A 20 -13.34 -2.45 23.09
N PHE A 21 -14.65 -2.72 23.18
CA PHE A 21 -15.54 -2.67 22.01
C PHE A 21 -16.77 -1.78 22.27
N VAL A 22 -16.55 -0.49 22.50
CA VAL A 22 -17.57 0.51 22.16
C VAL A 22 -17.39 0.80 20.68
N SER A 23 -18.22 0.19 19.83
CA SER A 23 -18.30 0.61 18.42
C SER A 23 -18.66 2.09 18.39
N PRO A 24 -17.98 2.93 17.59
CA PRO A 24 -18.47 4.29 17.38
C PRO A 24 -19.88 4.17 16.79
N VAL A 25 -20.87 4.76 17.47
CA VAL A 25 -22.15 5.06 16.82
C VAL A 25 -21.81 6.09 15.76
N ILE A 26 -21.67 5.64 14.52
CA ILE A 26 -21.61 6.52 13.36
C ILE A 26 -23.02 7.06 13.20
N GLU A 27 -23.28 8.21 13.78
CA GLU A 27 -24.43 9.03 13.44
C GLU A 27 -24.22 9.43 11.97
N SER A 28 -24.94 8.76 11.08
CA SER A 28 -24.91 9.05 9.65
C SER A 28 -25.60 10.40 9.43
N ASN A 29 -24.90 11.48 9.75
CA ASN A 29 -25.04 12.67 8.95
C ASN A 29 -24.70 12.22 7.54
N LEU A 30 -25.73 12.02 6.71
CA LEU A 30 -25.58 11.85 5.27
C LEU A 30 -25.07 13.18 4.75
N GLN A 31 -23.81 13.48 5.04
CA GLN A 31 -23.11 14.53 4.38
C GLN A 31 -22.97 14.04 2.96
N LYS A 32 -23.69 14.72 2.08
CA LYS A 32 -23.61 14.62 0.63
C LYS A 32 -22.25 15.17 0.18
N ASP A 33 -21.18 14.66 0.76
CA ASP A 33 -19.81 14.95 0.36
C ASP A 33 -19.47 14.02 -0.79
N GLY A 34 -19.55 14.59 -2.00
CA GLY A 34 -18.67 14.25 -3.11
C GLY A 34 -18.42 12.78 -3.35
N VAL A 35 -19.45 12.00 -3.69
CA VAL A 35 -19.21 10.84 -4.56
C VAL A 35 -18.72 11.44 -5.88
N PRO A 36 -17.43 11.30 -6.25
CA PRO A 36 -16.96 11.82 -7.53
C PRO A 36 -17.83 11.18 -8.60
N ASP A 37 -18.39 12.02 -9.48
CA ASP A 37 -19.13 11.52 -10.63
C ASP A 37 -18.20 10.59 -11.40
N VAL A 38 -18.62 9.33 -11.59
CA VAL A 38 -17.84 8.31 -12.31
C VAL A 38 -17.57 8.77 -13.75
N CYS A 39 -18.37 9.71 -14.26
CA CYS A 39 -18.20 10.35 -15.56
C CYS A 39 -17.25 11.56 -15.56
N ASP A 40 -16.81 12.06 -14.40
CA ASP A 40 -15.87 13.18 -14.26
C ASP A 40 -14.44 12.69 -13.94
N ALA A 41 -14.11 11.51 -14.46
CA ALA A 41 -12.79 10.91 -14.30
C ALA A 41 -11.77 11.65 -15.18
N SER A 42 -10.83 12.36 -14.55
CA SER A 42 -9.67 12.90 -15.26
C SER A 42 -8.74 11.76 -15.68
N ASN A 43 -8.42 11.68 -16.98
CA ASN A 43 -7.46 10.72 -17.47
C ASN A 43 -6.05 11.20 -17.15
N ASN A 44 -5.47 10.64 -16.07
CA ASN A 44 -4.08 10.89 -15.70
C ASN A 44 -3.14 9.76 -16.17
N THR A 45 -3.60 8.87 -17.06
CA THR A 45 -2.83 7.74 -17.57
C THR A 45 -1.71 8.24 -18.48
N PHE A 46 -0.46 7.96 -18.10
CA PHE A 46 0.77 8.29 -18.84
C PHE A 46 0.90 9.78 -19.18
N GLN A 47 1.62 10.51 -18.33
CA GLN A 47 1.95 11.91 -18.55
C GLN A 47 3.16 12.06 -19.48
N ASP A 48 3.23 13.17 -20.21
CA ASP A 48 4.42 13.48 -20.99
C ASP A 48 5.66 13.56 -20.09
N GLY A 49 6.74 12.89 -20.52
CA GLY A 49 7.98 12.79 -19.75
C GLY A 49 7.92 11.86 -18.54
N GLU A 50 6.82 11.14 -18.31
CA GLU A 50 6.70 10.19 -17.21
C GLU A 50 7.77 9.10 -17.28
N LYS A 51 8.34 8.76 -16.12
CA LYS A 51 9.34 7.70 -15.98
C LYS A 51 8.87 6.64 -15.00
N LEU A 52 8.71 5.42 -15.49
CA LEU A 52 8.40 4.25 -14.67
C LEU A 52 9.68 3.44 -14.51
N VAL A 53 10.19 3.36 -13.28
CA VAL A 53 11.41 2.60 -12.96
C VAL A 53 11.02 1.33 -12.22
N TYR A 54 11.25 0.20 -12.85
CA TYR A 54 11.00 -1.12 -12.29
C TYR A 54 12.29 -1.76 -11.84
N LYS A 55 12.24 -2.44 -10.69
CA LYS A 55 13.33 -3.26 -10.18
C LYS A 55 13.03 -4.73 -10.45
N LEU A 56 13.95 -5.40 -11.12
CA LEU A 56 13.85 -6.81 -11.44
C LEU A 56 14.45 -7.64 -10.31
N TYR A 57 13.81 -8.76 -10.01
CA TYR A 57 14.28 -9.68 -8.99
C TYR A 57 14.17 -11.14 -9.47
N TYR A 58 15.14 -11.97 -9.08
CA TYR A 58 14.98 -13.41 -9.10
C TYR A 58 14.32 -13.87 -7.80
N ASN A 59 13.28 -14.70 -7.92
CA ASN A 59 12.63 -15.34 -6.78
C ASN A 59 13.28 -16.70 -6.52
N TRP A 60 14.00 -16.85 -5.40
CA TRP A 60 14.62 -18.11 -4.97
C TRP A 60 13.80 -18.82 -3.89
N GLY A 61 12.53 -18.46 -3.75
CA GLY A 61 11.60 -19.00 -2.76
C GLY A 61 11.66 -18.24 -1.44
N TYR A 62 12.77 -18.39 -0.69
CA TYR A 62 12.95 -17.74 0.61
C TYR A 62 13.67 -16.38 0.53
N LEU A 63 14.21 -16.02 -0.64
CA LEU A 63 14.96 -14.79 -0.89
C LEU A 63 14.62 -14.20 -2.25
N TRP A 64 14.61 -12.87 -2.33
CA TRP A 64 14.51 -12.10 -3.57
C TRP A 64 15.84 -11.42 -3.84
N LEU A 65 16.45 -11.74 -4.97
CA LEU A 65 17.77 -11.24 -5.33
C LEU A 65 17.64 -10.22 -6.47
N SER A 66 18.18 -9.01 -6.26
CA SER A 66 17.95 -7.87 -7.16
C SER A 66 18.74 -7.98 -8.46
N ALA A 67 18.08 -8.27 -9.57
CA ALA A 67 18.70 -8.62 -10.84
C ALA A 67 19.07 -7.42 -11.72
N GLY A 68 18.36 -6.31 -11.59
CA GLY A 68 18.54 -5.15 -12.46
C GLY A 68 17.40 -4.16 -12.39
N GLU A 69 17.40 -3.21 -13.33
CA GLU A 69 16.39 -2.16 -13.43
C GLU A 69 15.93 -1.98 -14.88
N LEU A 70 14.68 -1.57 -15.04
CA LEU A 70 14.07 -1.19 -16.31
C LEU A 70 13.42 0.18 -16.14
N THR A 71 13.88 1.15 -16.92
CA THR A 71 13.25 2.47 -17.01
C THR A 71 12.41 2.53 -18.29
N LEU A 72 11.12 2.76 -18.14
CA LEU A 72 10.22 3.15 -19.20
C LEU A 72 10.09 4.67 -19.19
N THR A 73 10.20 5.31 -20.35
CA THR A 73 9.96 6.75 -20.50
C THR A 73 8.84 6.96 -21.50
N VAL A 74 7.84 7.75 -21.11
CA VAL A 74 6.71 8.15 -21.95
C VAL A 74 7.04 9.48 -22.62
N LYS A 75 6.72 9.58 -23.91
CA LYS A 75 6.57 10.84 -24.62
C LYS A 75 5.17 10.90 -25.21
N ASP A 76 4.43 11.94 -24.88
CA ASP A 76 3.12 12.19 -25.47
C ASP A 76 3.30 13.01 -26.75
N LEU A 77 2.83 12.48 -27.88
CA LEU A 77 2.87 13.15 -29.18
C LEU A 77 1.47 13.61 -29.62
N GLY A 78 0.50 13.65 -28.70
CA GLY A 78 -0.89 14.05 -28.92
C GLY A 78 -1.76 12.89 -29.40
N GLU A 79 -1.53 12.39 -30.60
CA GLU A 79 -2.33 11.28 -31.18
C GLU A 79 -1.81 9.90 -30.80
N GLN A 80 -0.57 9.83 -30.30
CA GLN A 80 0.10 8.58 -29.95
C GLN A 80 1.09 8.78 -28.81
N TYR A 81 1.29 7.72 -28.03
CA TYR A 81 2.36 7.66 -27.04
C TYR A 81 3.58 6.95 -27.62
N TYR A 82 4.74 7.57 -27.48
CA TYR A 82 6.02 6.93 -27.72
C TYR A 82 6.61 6.47 -26.38
N ILE A 83 6.67 5.16 -26.17
CA ILE A 83 7.22 4.56 -24.95
C ILE A 83 8.57 3.92 -25.27
N SER A 84 9.63 4.39 -24.63
CA SER A 84 10.96 3.79 -24.74
C SER A 84 11.31 2.99 -23.50
N ALA A 85 11.92 1.82 -23.69
CA ALA A 85 12.37 0.94 -22.62
C ALA A 85 13.91 0.83 -22.61
N GLN A 86 14.53 1.12 -21.47
CA GLN A 86 15.97 0.95 -21.25
C GLN A 86 16.20 0.18 -19.96
N GLY A 87 16.83 -0.98 -20.07
CA GLY A 87 17.11 -1.84 -18.94
C GLY A 87 18.58 -2.23 -18.86
N SER A 88 19.02 -2.54 -17.64
CA SER A 88 20.34 -3.09 -17.36
C SER A 88 20.24 -4.13 -16.26
N THR A 89 21.10 -5.15 -16.35
CA THR A 89 21.32 -6.11 -15.29
C THR A 89 22.51 -5.67 -14.45
N TYR A 90 22.48 -5.95 -13.15
CA TYR A 90 23.63 -5.68 -12.30
C TYR A 90 24.78 -6.63 -12.62
N SER A 91 26.02 -6.13 -12.60
CA SER A 91 27.22 -6.86 -13.03
C SER A 91 27.59 -8.02 -12.08
N SER A 92 27.19 -7.92 -10.83
CA SER A 92 27.40 -8.91 -9.78
C SER A 92 26.41 -8.68 -8.65
N TYR A 93 26.28 -9.68 -7.79
CA TYR A 93 25.55 -9.58 -6.52
C TYR A 93 26.52 -9.41 -5.35
#